data_AF-A0A2Z6AKW8-F1
#
_entry.id   AF-A0A2Z6AKW8-F1
#
_cell.length_a   1.000
_cell.length_b   1.000
_cell.length_c   1.000
_cell.angle_alpha   90.00
_cell.angle_beta   90.00
_cell.angle_gamma   90.00
#
_symmetry.space_group_name_H-M   'P 1'
#
loop_
_entity.id
_entity.type
_entity.pdbx_description
1 polymer ?
#
loop_
_entity_poly.entity_id
_entity_poly.type
_entity_poly.pdbx_seq_one_letter_code
_entity_poly.pdbx_strand_id
1 'polypeptide(L)' 'MEASGLTQSTFSTHLAVLVKAGLVLPEKRGRQQIQRANIKALKDLMLFLAKDCCQGRAELCEPLVAELTCC' A
#
# COMPACT_ATOMS: atom_id res chain seq x y z
N MET A 1 -10.73 -5.67 -9.90
CA MET A 1 -10.99 -5.01 -11.20
C MET A 1 -12.39 -4.42 -11.22
N GLU A 2 -13.46 -5.23 -11.06
CA GLU A 2 -14.86 -4.76 -10.99
C GLU A 2 -15.06 -3.55 -10.04
N ALA A 3 -14.52 -3.64 -8.82
CA ALA A 3 -14.62 -2.57 -7.82
C ALA A 3 -13.81 -1.30 -8.15
N SER A 4 -12.92 -1.35 -9.14
CA SER A 4 -11.99 -0.26 -9.46
C SER A 4 -12.52 0.63 -10.58
N GLY A 5 -13.53 0.20 -11.34
CA GLY A 5 -14.03 0.92 -12.52
C GLY A 5 -13.01 1.07 -13.66
N LEU A 6 -11.88 0.35 -13.60
CA LEU A 6 -10.78 0.44 -14.56
C LEU A 6 -10.83 -0.69 -15.59
N THR A 7 -10.31 -0.42 -16.78
CA THR A 7 -10.06 -1.45 -17.78
C THR A 7 -9.01 -2.45 -17.29
N GLN A 8 -9.03 -3.66 -17.86
CA GLN A 8 -8.06 -4.70 -17.52
C GLN A 8 -6.61 -4.29 -17.76
N SER A 9 -6.32 -3.63 -18.87
CA SER A 9 -4.97 -3.19 -19.23
C SER A 9 -4.45 -2.10 -18.29
N THR A 10 -5.29 -1.13 -17.94
CA THR A 10 -4.95 -0.07 -16.97
C THR A 10 -4.72 -0.66 -15.58
N PHE A 11 -5.62 -1.54 -15.12
CA PHE A 11 -5.49 -2.19 -13.81
C PHE A 11 -4.20 -3.02 -13.72
N SER A 12 -3.87 -3.79 -14.76
CA SER A 12 -2.63 -4.57 -14.80
C SER A 12 -1.38 -3.70 -14.79
N THR A 13 -1.43 -2.53 -15.45
CA THR A 13 -0.30 -1.58 -15.46
C THR A 13 -0.05 -1.02 -14.07
N HIS A 14 -1.09 -0.59 -13.36
CA HIS A 14 -0.96 -0.11 -11.98
C HIS A 14 -0.42 -1.20 -11.04
N LEU A 15 -0.90 -2.43 -11.17
CA LEU A 15 -0.39 -3.55 -10.39
C LEU A 15 1.10 -3.82 -10.67
N ALA A 16 1.54 -3.75 -11.92
CA ALA A 16 2.95 -3.93 -12.26
C ALA A 16 3.85 -2.88 -11.59
N VAL A 17 3.39 -1.62 -11.53
CA VAL A 17 4.09 -0.54 -10.82
C VAL A 17 4.13 -0.81 -9.31
N LEU A 18 3.00 -1.20 -8.71
CA LEU A 18 2.92 -1.48 -7.28
C LEU A 18 3.76 -2.70 -6.87
N VAL A 19 3.85 -3.72 -7.73
CA VAL A 19 4.74 -4.87 -7.54
C VAL A 19 6.20 -4.44 -7.61
N LYS A 20 6.56 -3.63 -8.60
CA LYS A 20 7.93 -3.09 -8.71
C LYS A 20 8.32 -2.23 -7.51
N ALA A 21 7.37 -1.49 -6.93
CA ALA A 21 7.57 -0.70 -5.72
C ALA A 21 7.57 -1.53 -4.42
N GLY A 22 7.28 -2.84 -4.49
CA GLY A 22 7.22 -3.72 -3.32
C GLY A 22 5.96 -3.54 -2.45
N LEU A 23 4.99 -2.72 -2.88
CA LEU A 23 3.72 -2.49 -2.19
C LEU A 23 2.70 -3.60 -2.44
N VAL A 24 2.88 -4.37 -3.50
CA VAL A 24 2.06 -5.54 -3.84
C VAL A 24 2.97 -6.74 -4.07
N LEU A 25 2.59 -7.90 -3.53
CA LEU A 25 3.27 -9.17 -3.72
C LEU A 25 2.44 -10.06 -4.65
N PRO A 26 3.02 -10.54 -5.75
CA PRO A 26 2.38 -11.54 -6.59
C PRO A 26 2.50 -12.93 -5.96
N GLU A 27 1.38 -13.62 -5.77
CA GLU A 27 1.32 -15.00 -5.32
C GLU A 27 0.73 -15.88 -6.44
N LYS A 28 1.48 -16.88 -6.89
CA LYS A 28 1.01 -17.82 -7.90
C LYS A 28 0.19 -18.93 -7.23
N ARG A 29 -1.10 -19.00 -7.55
CA ARG A 29 -2.00 -20.07 -7.11
C ARG A 29 -2.48 -20.85 -8.34
N GLY A 30 -1.71 -21.88 -8.71
CA GLY A 30 -1.97 -22.68 -9.91
C GLY A 30 -1.85 -21.85 -11.20
N ARG A 31 -2.98 -21.62 -11.87
CA ARG A 31 -3.08 -20.80 -13.10
C ARG A 31 -3.37 -19.32 -12.82
N GLN A 32 -3.69 -18.96 -11.58
CA GLN A 32 -4.02 -17.60 -11.19
C GLN A 32 -2.82 -16.91 -10.54
N GLN A 33 -2.65 -15.62 -10.82
CA GLN A 33 -1.71 -14.75 -10.11
C GLN A 33 -2.52 -13.83 -9.19
N ILE A 34 -2.49 -14.11 -7.90
CA ILE A 34 -3.18 -13.33 -6.87
C ILE A 34 -2.25 -12.19 -6.46
N GLN A 35 -2.78 -10.96 -6.45
CA GLN A 35 -2.03 -9.77 -6.06
C GLN A 35 -2.40 -9.42 -4.62
N ARG A 36 -1.44 -9.53 -3.70
CA ARG A 36 -1.65 -9.20 -2.28
C ARG A 36 -1.00 -7.89 -1.93
N ALA A 37 -1.68 -7.06 -1.14
CA ALA A 37 -1.04 -5.89 -0.57
C ALA A 37 0.06 -6.32 0.42
N ASN A 38 1.24 -5.72 0.29
CA ASN A 38 2.30 -5.83 1.28
C ASN A 38 2.01 -4.84 2.41
N ILE A 39 1.15 -5.24 3.36
CA ILE A 39 0.69 -4.36 4.44
C ILE A 39 1.85 -3.82 5.26
N LYS A 40 2.92 -4.61 5.46
CA LYS A 40 4.11 -4.14 6.17
C LYS A 40 4.77 -2.97 5.43
N ALA A 41 5.06 -3.12 4.14
CA ALA A 41 5.69 -2.05 3.36
C ALA A 41 4.78 -0.80 3.26
N LEU A 42 3.46 -1.01 3.18
CA LEU A 42 2.50 0.09 3.16
C LEU A 42 2.49 0.86 4.49
N LYS A 43 2.53 0.16 5.63
CA LYS A 43 2.64 0.76 6.97
C LYS A 43 3.95 1.53 7.13
N ASP A 44 5.07 0.92 6.74
CA ASP A 44 6.38 1.57 6.80
C ASP A 44 6.39 2.87 5.97
N LEU A 45 5.79 2.86 4.78
CA LEU A 45 5.62 4.05 3.95
C LEU A 45 4.71 5.10 4.60
N MET A 46 3.56 4.71 5.14
CA MET A 46 2.63 5.63 5.80
C MET A 46 3.27 6.27 7.04
N LEU A 47 4.00 5.49 7.85
CA LEU A 47 4.74 6.00 9.01
C LEU A 47 5.86 6.95 8.59
N PHE A 48 6.58 6.64 7.50
CA PHE A 48 7.58 7.54 6.93
C PHE A 48 6.96 8.88 6.54
N LEU A 49 5.84 8.88 5.81
CA LEU A 49 5.15 10.10 5.41
C LEU A 49 4.58 10.85 6.62
N ALA A 50 3.97 10.15 7.59
CA ALA A 50 3.36 10.76 8.77
C ALA A 50 4.37 11.51 9.66
N LYS A 51 5.62 11.04 9.73
CA LYS A 51 6.69 11.73 10.47
C LYS A 51 6.93 13.16 9.97
N ASP A 52 6.78 13.39 8.67
CA ASP A 52 6.99 14.72 8.06
C ASP A 52 5.68 15.43 7.69
N CYS A 53 4.54 14.72 7.68
CA CYS A 53 3.24 15.20 7.24
C CYS A 53 2.76 16.43 8.04
N CYS A 54 2.99 16.45 9.35
CA CYS A 54 2.50 17.50 10.25
C CYS A 54 3.46 18.70 10.37
N GLN A 55 4.28 19.00 9.35
CA GLN A 55 5.36 20.02 9.42
C GLN A 55 6.33 19.79 10.60
N GLY A 56 6.56 18.52 10.96
CA GLY A 56 7.36 18.14 12.12
C GLY A 56 6.63 18.22 13.48
N ARG A 57 5.34 18.59 13.51
CA ARG A 57 4.51 18.55 14.73
C ARG A 57 3.96 17.15 14.95
N ALA A 58 4.80 16.27 15.50
CA ALA A 58 4.47 14.86 15.75
C ALA A 58 3.14 14.68 16.51
N GLU A 59 2.82 15.60 17.43
CA GLU A 59 1.61 15.62 18.28
C GLU A 59 0.30 15.60 17.48
N LEU A 60 0.28 16.18 16.27
CA LEU A 60 -0.89 16.19 15.39
C LEU A 60 -1.08 14.85 14.66
N CYS A 61 0.03 14.14 14.47
CA CYS A 61 0.10 12.87 13.73
C CYS A 61 0.14 11.66 14.69
N GLU A 62 0.26 11.88 16.01
CA GLU A 62 0.33 10.83 17.05
C GLU A 62 -0.83 9.83 17.00
N PRO A 63 -2.10 10.25 16.90
CA PRO A 63 -3.22 9.29 16.81
C PRO A 63 -3.13 8.42 15.56
N LEU A 64 -2.75 9.01 14.42
CA LEU A 64 -2.59 8.30 13.15
C LEU A 64 -1.42 7.31 13.21
N VAL A 65 -0.30 7.71 13.80
CA VAL A 65 0.87 6.83 14.00
C VAL A 65 0.49 5.66 14.90
N ALA A 66 -0.23 5.91 16.01
CA ALA A 66 -0.68 4.88 16.92
C ALA A 66 -1.57 3.84 16.22
N GLU A 67 -2.55 4.26 15.42
CA GLU A 67 -3.40 3.38 14.61
C GLU A 67 -2.61 2.57 13.58
N LEU A 68 -1.59 3.17 12.95
CA LEU A 68 -0.75 2.51 11.95
C LEU A 68 0.22 1.48 12.56
N THR A 69 0.71 1.73 13.79
CA THR A 69 1.56 0.79 14.54
C THR A 69 0.79 -0.30 15.28
N CYS A 70 -0.51 -0.11 15.50
CA CYS A 70 -1.34 -1.14 16.10
C CYS A 70 -1.74 -2.15 15.00
N CYS A 71 -1.41 -3.42 15.23
CA CYS A 71 -1.51 -4.55 14.29
C CYS A 71 -0.44 -4.59 13.20
#